data_AF-A0A7C3QP99-F1
#
_entry.id   AF-A0A7C3QP99-F1
#
_cell.length_a   1.000
_cell.length_b   1.000
_cell.length_c   1.000
_cell.angle_alpha   90.00
_cell.angle_beta   90.00
_cell.angle_gamma   90.00
#
_symmetry.space_group_name_H-M   'P 1'
#
loop_
_entity.id
_entity.type
_entity.pdbx_description
1 polymer ?
#
loop_
_entity_poly.entity_id
_entity_poly.type
_entity_poly.pdbx_seq_one_letter_code
_entity_poly.pdbx_strand_id
1 'polypeptide(L)'
;MPQKKQSSNELSTEILAEEFEYIASTANQANEDRARVSSFYLVAVGSLVAALFSTQLLNQNTSNGTIHLLFSGLLFVLTLLGTLTVLQLARLRAAWHESVRAMNQIKEYAISQDKNLAKAFRWRDQYMPPLYKPNSVSYQQTLEVAMLSGLTFGAAVYFLQVGLHYDCPICNWAYTIAAGMLAFFFQLYLYKRQLTRKRQ
;
A
#
# COMPACT_ATOMS: atom_id res chain seq x y z
N MET A 1 29.08 -18.77 42.22
CA MET A 1 29.08 -17.43 41.56
C MET A 1 27.85 -16.69 42.05
N PRO A 2 27.98 -15.60 42.82
CA PRO A 2 26.82 -14.90 43.35
C PRO A 2 26.15 -14.12 42.23
N GLN A 3 24.88 -14.44 41.94
CA GLN A 3 24.03 -13.60 41.12
C GLN A 3 23.88 -12.25 41.84
N LYS A 4 24.54 -11.23 41.29
CA LYS A 4 24.43 -9.85 41.75
C LYS A 4 22.96 -9.47 41.59
N LYS A 5 22.32 -9.12 42.71
CA LYS A 5 20.91 -8.72 42.79
C LYS A 5 20.75 -7.46 41.92
N GLN A 6 20.37 -7.65 40.66
CA GLN A 6 20.15 -6.60 39.68
C GLN A 6 19.16 -5.61 40.29
N SER A 7 19.52 -4.33 40.38
CA SER A 7 18.65 -3.36 41.02
C SER A 7 17.36 -3.27 40.22
N SER A 8 16.21 -3.13 40.87
CA SER A 8 14.90 -3.10 40.20
C SER A 8 14.81 -2.03 39.09
N ASN A 9 15.60 -0.96 39.20
CA ASN A 9 15.72 0.07 38.18
C ASN A 9 16.47 -0.40 36.93
N GLU A 10 17.56 -1.16 37.07
CA GLU A 10 18.31 -1.71 35.93
C GLU A 10 17.44 -2.69 35.13
N LEU A 11 16.72 -3.58 35.81
CA LEU A 11 15.78 -4.51 35.16
C LEU A 11 14.66 -3.77 34.42
N SER A 12 14.14 -2.69 35.02
CA SER A 12 13.09 -1.87 34.40
C SER A 12 13.59 -1.15 33.16
N THR A 13 14.82 -0.63 33.17
CA THR A 13 15.42 0.01 31.99
C THR A 13 15.73 -0.98 30.88
N GLU A 14 16.16 -2.20 31.23
CA GLU A 14 16.45 -3.27 30.28
C GLU A 14 15.18 -3.74 29.57
N ILE A 15 14.09 -3.97 30.31
CA ILE A 15 12.79 -4.32 29.72
C ILE A 15 12.29 -3.23 28.77
N LEU A 16 12.43 -1.95 29.13
CA LEU A 16 12.01 -0.83 28.27
C LEU A 16 12.86 -0.72 27.00
N ALA A 17 14.16 -1.05 27.08
CA ALA A 17 15.05 -1.07 25.93
C ALA A 17 14.70 -2.23 24.98
N GLU A 18 14.47 -3.42 25.51
CA GLU A 18 14.04 -4.60 24.74
C GLU A 18 12.68 -4.37 24.07
N GLU A 19 11.71 -3.79 24.79
CA GLU A 19 10.41 -3.43 24.21
C GLU A 19 10.56 -2.39 23.08
N PHE A 20 11.44 -1.40 23.27
CA PHE A 20 11.72 -0.41 22.23
C PHE A 20 12.30 -1.06 20.97
N GLU A 21 13.25 -1.99 21.13
CA GLU A 21 13.89 -2.72 20.05
C GLU A 21 12.89 -3.64 19.32
N TYR A 22 12.05 -4.35 20.09
CA TYR A 22 10.95 -5.16 19.55
C TYR A 22 10.00 -4.33 18.69
N ILE A 23 9.55 -3.17 19.16
CA ILE A 23 8.66 -2.28 18.40
C ILE A 23 9.38 -1.71 17.17
N ALA A 24 10.66 -1.34 17.28
CA ALA A 24 11.45 -0.84 16.17
C ALA A 24 11.58 -1.88 15.04
N SER A 25 11.83 -3.15 15.39
CA SER A 25 11.90 -4.25 14.42
C SER A 25 10.57 -4.43 13.69
N THR A 26 9.45 -4.36 14.40
CA THR A 26 8.09 -4.45 13.84
C THR A 26 7.81 -3.29 12.87
N ALA A 27 8.22 -2.08 13.22
CA ALA A 27 8.09 -0.90 12.37
C ALA A 27 8.89 -1.06 11.06
N ASN A 28 10.11 -1.57 11.15
CA ASN A 28 10.95 -1.83 9.97
C ASN A 28 10.35 -2.91 9.07
N GLN A 29 9.90 -4.03 9.65
CA GLN A 29 9.25 -5.11 8.92
C GLN A 29 8.00 -4.63 8.17
N ALA A 30 7.14 -3.82 8.82
CA ALA A 30 5.98 -3.24 8.16
C ALA A 30 6.34 -2.34 6.96
N ASN A 31 7.47 -1.65 7.01
CA ASN A 31 7.94 -0.80 5.92
C ASN A 31 8.56 -1.62 4.77
N GLU A 32 9.31 -2.68 5.08
CA GLU A 32 9.84 -3.63 4.09
C GLU A 32 8.71 -4.38 3.37
N ASP A 33 7.72 -4.88 4.11
CA ASP A 33 6.55 -5.56 3.55
C ASP A 33 5.79 -4.64 2.60
N ARG A 34 5.68 -3.34 2.92
CA ARG A 34 5.01 -2.37 2.06
C ARG A 34 5.71 -2.25 0.70
N ALA A 35 7.04 -2.20 0.69
CA ALA A 35 7.81 -2.16 -0.55
C ALA A 35 7.65 -3.46 -1.35
N ARG A 36 7.72 -4.61 -0.68
CA ARG A 36 7.58 -5.94 -1.29
C ARG A 36 6.21 -6.14 -1.95
N VAL A 37 5.13 -5.79 -1.25
CA VAL A 37 3.75 -5.90 -1.74
C VAL A 37 3.54 -5.05 -3.00
N SER A 38 4.08 -3.82 -3.02
CA SER A 38 4.03 -2.95 -4.21
C SER A 38 4.78 -3.57 -5.39
N SER A 39 6.01 -4.04 -5.18
CA SER A 39 6.84 -4.65 -6.22
C SER A 39 6.19 -5.90 -6.83
N PHE A 40 5.59 -6.77 -6.02
CA PHE A 40 4.88 -7.95 -6.54
C PHE A 40 3.70 -7.59 -7.43
N TYR A 41 2.95 -6.54 -7.07
CA TYR A 41 1.87 -6.06 -7.92
C TYR A 41 2.41 -5.51 -9.26
N LEU A 42 3.46 -4.69 -9.22
CA LEU A 42 4.09 -4.15 -10.43
C LEU A 42 4.58 -5.25 -11.38
N VAL A 43 5.23 -6.28 -10.83
CA VAL A 43 5.69 -7.43 -11.61
C VAL A 43 4.51 -8.19 -12.21
N ALA A 44 3.46 -8.47 -11.43
CA ALA A 44 2.28 -9.19 -11.94
C ALA A 44 1.59 -8.43 -13.08
N VAL A 45 1.40 -7.11 -12.93
CA VAL A 45 0.83 -6.26 -13.98
C VAL A 45 1.75 -6.23 -15.20
N GLY A 46 3.05 -6.02 -15.02
CA GLY A 46 4.02 -5.94 -16.11
C GLY A 46 4.12 -7.25 -16.91
N SER A 47 4.16 -8.39 -16.22
CA SER A 47 4.13 -9.71 -16.86
C SER A 47 2.84 -9.95 -17.65
N LEU A 48 1.69 -9.52 -17.11
CA LEU A 48 0.42 -9.64 -17.83
C LEU A 48 0.39 -8.78 -19.10
N VAL A 49 0.82 -7.53 -18.99
CA VAL A 49 0.91 -6.62 -20.14
C VAL A 49 1.82 -7.22 -21.22
N ALA A 50 2.99 -7.75 -20.84
CA ALA A 50 3.88 -8.44 -21.77
C ALA A 50 3.22 -9.65 -22.45
N ALA A 51 2.45 -10.46 -21.70
CA ALA A 51 1.71 -11.58 -22.26
C ALA A 51 0.63 -11.12 -23.26
N LEU A 52 -0.10 -10.04 -22.96
CA LEU A 52 -1.08 -9.46 -23.88
C LEU A 52 -0.44 -9.04 -25.21
N PHE A 53 0.65 -8.28 -25.17
CA PHE A 53 1.36 -7.87 -26.38
C PHE A 53 1.92 -9.07 -27.16
N SER A 54 2.45 -10.07 -26.47
CA SER A 54 2.93 -11.31 -27.11
C SER A 54 1.81 -12.03 -27.87
N THR A 55 0.63 -12.17 -27.26
CA THR A 55 -0.52 -12.82 -27.92
C THR A 55 -1.08 -12.03 -29.10
N GLN A 56 -1.05 -10.69 -29.06
CA GLN A 56 -1.48 -9.86 -30.19
C GLN A 56 -0.52 -9.97 -31.40
N LEU A 57 0.78 -10.08 -31.15
CA LEU A 57 1.77 -10.26 -32.21
C LEU A 57 1.66 -11.63 -32.89
N LEU A 58 1.32 -12.67 -32.12
CA LEU A 58 1.29 -14.05 -32.61
C LEU A 58 -0.04 -14.44 -33.28
N ASN A 59 -1.14 -13.73 -33.01
CA ASN A 59 -2.49 -14.20 -33.32
C ASN A 59 -3.32 -13.21 -34.16
N GLN A 60 -2.69 -12.59 -35.18
CA GLN A 60 -3.29 -11.54 -36.02
C GLN A 60 -4.61 -11.92 -36.74
N ASN A 61 -4.96 -13.21 -36.86
CA ASN A 61 -6.12 -13.68 -37.64
C ASN A 61 -7.28 -14.26 -36.82
N THR A 62 -7.26 -14.20 -35.49
CA THR A 62 -8.27 -14.85 -34.65
C THR A 62 -9.06 -13.83 -33.81
N SER A 63 -9.96 -13.07 -34.43
CA SER A 63 -10.88 -12.15 -33.72
C SER A 63 -12.04 -12.92 -33.06
N ASN A 64 -11.72 -13.80 -32.12
CA ASN A 64 -12.74 -14.49 -31.33
C ASN A 64 -13.18 -13.58 -30.17
N GLY A 65 -14.45 -13.18 -30.14
CA GLY A 65 -15.06 -12.43 -29.03
C GLY A 65 -14.79 -13.05 -27.65
N THR A 66 -14.69 -14.39 -27.58
CA THR A 66 -14.31 -15.14 -26.37
C THR A 66 -12.95 -14.75 -25.80
N ILE A 67 -11.95 -14.48 -26.64
CA ILE A 67 -10.59 -14.10 -26.19
C ILE A 67 -10.64 -12.71 -25.53
N HIS A 68 -11.39 -11.78 -26.10
CA HIS A 68 -11.59 -10.45 -25.51
C HIS A 68 -12.31 -10.53 -24.16
N LEU A 69 -13.32 -11.40 -24.03
CA LEU A 69 -13.99 -11.63 -22.75
C LEU A 69 -13.04 -12.21 -21.69
N LEU A 70 -12.16 -13.13 -22.06
CA LEU A 70 -11.14 -13.67 -21.15
C LEU A 70 -10.16 -12.59 -20.68
N PHE A 71 -9.67 -11.74 -21.58
CA PHE A 71 -8.80 -10.62 -21.22
C PHE A 71 -9.51 -9.60 -20.33
N SER A 72 -10.78 -9.30 -20.62
CA SER A 72 -11.62 -8.47 -19.74
C SER A 72 -11.69 -9.05 -18.33
N GLY A 73 -12.03 -10.34 -18.19
CA GLY A 73 -12.10 -11.01 -16.90
C GLY A 73 -10.78 -10.97 -16.14
N LEU A 74 -9.67 -11.23 -16.83
CA LEU A 74 -8.32 -11.24 -16.24
C LEU A 74 -7.88 -9.85 -15.74
N LEU A 75 -8.11 -8.81 -16.55
CA LEU A 75 -7.80 -7.42 -16.19
C LEU A 75 -8.71 -6.90 -15.06
N PHE A 76 -9.96 -7.35 -15.01
CA PHE A 76 -10.87 -7.06 -13.90
C PHE A 76 -10.36 -7.68 -12.60
N VAL A 77 -9.94 -8.96 -12.62
CA VAL A 77 -9.32 -9.61 -11.45
C VAL A 77 -8.07 -8.84 -11.01
N LEU A 78 -7.24 -8.37 -11.94
CA LEU A 78 -6.05 -7.58 -11.63
C LEU A 78 -6.38 -6.22 -10.99
N THR A 79 -7.51 -5.61 -11.38
CA THR A 79 -8.04 -4.40 -10.73
C THR A 79 -8.46 -4.67 -9.28
N LEU A 80 -9.14 -5.80 -9.04
CA LEU A 80 -9.54 -6.21 -7.70
C LEU A 80 -8.30 -6.47 -6.82
N LEU A 81 -7.30 -7.18 -7.36
CA LEU A 81 -6.03 -7.40 -6.68
C LEU A 81 -5.34 -6.07 -6.35
N GLY A 82 -5.28 -5.13 -7.29
CA GLY A 82 -4.71 -3.80 -7.05
C GLY A 82 -5.47 -3.01 -5.97
N THR A 83 -6.78 -3.14 -5.93
CA THR A 83 -7.62 -2.55 -4.85
C THR A 83 -7.26 -3.16 -3.48
N LEU A 84 -7.08 -4.48 -3.42
CA LEU A 84 -6.64 -5.16 -2.19
C LEU A 84 -5.23 -4.73 -1.79
N THR A 85 -4.31 -4.60 -2.76
CA THR A 85 -2.96 -4.09 -2.54
C THR A 85 -3.00 -2.68 -1.94
N VAL A 86 -3.81 -1.76 -2.47
CA VAL A 86 -3.99 -0.41 -1.89
C VAL A 86 -4.47 -0.47 -0.43
N LEU A 87 -5.41 -1.37 -0.11
CA LEU A 87 -5.87 -1.57 1.26
C LEU A 87 -4.77 -2.15 2.18
N GLN A 88 -3.96 -3.08 1.67
CA GLN A 88 -2.82 -3.64 2.41
C GLN A 88 -1.77 -2.55 2.68
N LEU A 89 -1.42 -1.73 1.69
CA LEU A 89 -0.49 -0.60 1.85
C LEU A 89 -0.99 0.40 2.90
N ALA A 90 -2.31 0.69 2.92
CA ALA A 90 -2.92 1.54 3.95
C ALA A 90 -2.80 0.92 5.35
N ARG A 91 -3.06 -0.38 5.50
CA ARG A 91 -2.94 -1.09 6.79
C ARG A 91 -1.51 -1.14 7.30
N LEU A 92 -0.54 -1.39 6.42
CA LEU A 92 0.88 -1.38 6.75
C LEU A 92 1.35 0.02 7.18
N ARG A 93 0.83 1.07 6.53
CA ARG A 93 1.10 2.46 6.94
C ARG A 93 0.54 2.77 8.33
N ALA A 94 -0.65 2.27 8.64
CA ALA A 94 -1.25 2.40 9.97
C ALA A 94 -0.46 1.65 11.04
N ALA A 95 -0.07 0.40 10.76
CA ALA A 95 0.75 -0.42 11.67
C ALA A 95 2.10 0.27 11.97
N TRP A 96 2.78 0.77 10.94
CA TRP A 96 4.03 1.52 11.11
C TRP A 96 3.83 2.76 12.01
N HIS A 97 2.76 3.53 11.80
CA HIS A 97 2.49 4.72 12.59
C HIS A 97 2.18 4.39 14.05
N GLU A 98 1.47 3.29 14.30
CA GLU A 98 1.19 2.79 15.64
C GLU A 98 2.48 2.39 16.36
N SER A 99 3.39 1.66 15.69
CA SER A 99 4.70 1.32 16.26
C SER A 99 5.53 2.56 16.60
N VAL A 100 5.60 3.56 15.71
CA VAL A 100 6.33 4.81 15.99
C VAL A 100 5.73 5.55 17.20
N ARG A 101 4.41 5.53 17.35
CA ARG A 101 3.73 6.12 18.51
C ARG A 101 4.10 5.41 19.81
N ALA A 102 4.08 4.08 19.82
CA ALA A 102 4.48 3.29 20.99
C ALA A 102 5.96 3.52 21.38
N MET A 103 6.86 3.58 20.40
CA MET A 103 8.27 3.95 20.63
C MET A 103 8.39 5.36 21.25
N ASN A 104 7.60 6.32 20.78
CA ASN A 104 7.61 7.67 21.34
C ASN A 104 7.05 7.71 22.76
N GLN A 105 6.07 6.87 23.10
CA GLN A 105 5.58 6.74 24.48
C GLN A 105 6.69 6.29 25.44
N ILE A 106 7.52 5.31 25.03
CA ILE A 106 8.68 4.88 25.82
C ILE A 106 9.71 6.02 25.96
N LYS A 107 9.98 6.77 24.88
CA LYS A 107 10.89 7.93 24.94
C LYS A 107 10.38 9.03 25.87
N GLU A 108 9.09 9.35 25.83
CA GLU A 108 8.50 10.37 26.71
C GLU A 108 8.55 9.91 28.18
N TYR A 109 8.35 8.62 28.45
CA TYR A 109 8.59 8.06 29.77
C TYR A 109 10.07 8.21 30.19
N ALA A 110 11.03 7.90 29.32
CA ALA A 110 12.46 8.07 29.60
C ALA A 110 12.84 9.54 29.86
N ILE A 111 12.29 10.49 29.09
CA ILE A 111 12.48 11.94 29.30
C ILE A 111 11.92 12.40 30.66
N SER A 112 10.82 11.78 31.12
CA SER A 112 10.26 12.10 32.44
C SER A 112 11.19 11.73 33.60
N GLN A 113 12.02 10.70 33.41
CA GLN A 113 13.03 10.26 34.37
C GLN A 113 14.31 11.10 34.28
N ASP A 114 14.79 11.39 33.06
CA ASP A 114 15.94 12.27 32.82
C ASP A 114 15.63 13.33 31.75
N LYS A 115 15.45 14.58 32.21
CA LYS A 115 15.12 15.72 31.34
C LYS A 115 16.23 16.06 30.35
N ASN A 116 17.48 15.64 30.57
CA ASN A 116 18.57 15.90 29.63
C ASN A 116 18.39 15.11 28.31
N LEU A 117 17.72 13.96 28.36
CA LEU A 117 17.44 13.12 27.18
C LEU A 117 16.53 13.81 26.16
N ALA A 118 15.75 14.81 26.59
CA ALA A 118 14.89 15.59 25.69
C ALA A 118 15.67 16.25 24.55
N LYS A 119 16.96 16.58 24.77
CA LYS A 119 17.84 17.16 23.74
C LYS A 119 18.34 16.12 22.73
N ALA A 120 18.39 14.85 23.10
CA ALA A 120 18.86 13.76 22.25
C ALA A 120 17.78 13.28 21.27
N PHE A 121 16.50 13.30 21.68
CA PHE A 121 15.41 12.76 20.86
C PHE A 121 14.79 13.82 19.93
N ARG A 122 15.10 13.71 18.63
CA ARG A 122 14.49 14.55 17.59
C ARG A 122 13.03 14.19 17.29
N TRP A 123 12.69 12.91 17.29
CA TRP A 123 11.33 12.44 17.02
C TRP A 123 10.62 12.16 18.34
N ARG A 124 9.66 13.04 18.64
CA ARG A 124 8.76 13.01 19.80
C ARG A 124 7.31 12.95 19.32
N ASP A 125 6.38 12.63 20.21
CA ASP A 125 4.96 12.50 19.85
C ASP A 125 4.39 13.79 19.22
N GLN A 126 4.82 14.95 19.71
CA GLN A 126 4.43 16.28 19.21
C GLN A 126 4.92 16.58 17.78
N TYR A 127 6.00 15.94 17.33
CA TYR A 127 6.61 16.16 16.01
C TYR A 127 6.40 14.97 15.06
N MET A 128 5.53 14.02 15.43
CA MET A 128 5.25 12.85 14.61
C MET A 128 4.49 13.27 13.35
N PRO A 129 4.92 12.81 12.15
CA PRO A 129 4.20 13.12 10.93
C PRO A 129 2.79 12.51 10.96
N PRO A 130 1.78 13.17 10.37
CA PRO A 130 0.43 12.64 10.34
C PRO A 130 0.37 11.30 9.60
N LEU A 131 -0.58 10.46 10.01
CA LEU A 131 -0.82 9.14 9.43
C LEU A 131 -1.02 9.21 7.90
N TYR A 132 -1.83 10.17 7.45
CA TYR A 132 -1.97 10.51 6.04
C TYR A 132 -1.01 11.64 5.66
N LYS A 133 -0.04 11.34 4.78
CA LYS A 133 0.91 12.31 4.23
C LYS A 133 1.05 12.12 2.71
N PRO A 134 0.50 13.03 1.89
CA PRO A 134 0.49 12.87 0.42
C PRO A 134 1.88 12.98 -0.22
N ASN A 135 2.81 13.74 0.38
CA ASN A 135 4.19 13.83 -0.11
C ASN A 135 5.10 12.81 0.60
N SER A 136 4.67 11.56 0.69
CA SER A 136 5.46 10.48 1.27
C SER A 136 5.69 9.37 0.25
N VAL A 137 6.81 8.65 0.38
CA VAL A 137 7.12 7.46 -0.43
C VAL A 137 5.99 6.44 -0.33
N SER A 138 5.35 6.31 0.84
CA SER A 138 4.20 5.43 1.05
C SER A 138 2.99 5.80 0.19
N TYR A 139 2.74 7.10 0.01
CA TYR A 139 1.67 7.58 -0.84
C TYR A 139 2.01 7.39 -2.33
N GLN A 140 3.27 7.64 -2.72
CA GLN A 140 3.72 7.42 -4.10
C GLN A 140 3.58 5.95 -4.53
N GLN A 141 3.98 4.98 -3.68
CA GLN A 141 3.75 3.56 -3.93
C GLN A 141 2.27 3.23 -4.12
N THR A 142 1.40 3.85 -3.31
CA THR A 142 -0.05 3.67 -3.45
C THR A 142 -0.57 4.27 -4.76
N LEU A 143 -0.05 5.43 -5.15
CA LEU A 143 -0.41 6.11 -6.39
C LEU A 143 -0.06 5.27 -7.61
N GLU A 144 1.12 4.65 -7.62
CA GLU A 144 1.57 3.73 -8.68
C GLU A 144 0.61 2.55 -8.84
N VAL A 145 0.30 1.85 -7.74
CA VAL A 145 -0.64 0.73 -7.74
C VAL A 145 -2.04 1.19 -8.20
N ALA A 146 -2.49 2.35 -7.73
CA ALA A 146 -3.80 2.87 -8.08
C ALA A 146 -3.90 3.25 -9.56
N MET A 147 -2.85 3.89 -10.10
CA MET A 147 -2.77 4.27 -11.51
C MET A 147 -2.81 3.03 -12.40
N LEU A 148 -2.00 2.01 -12.10
CA LEU A 148 -2.01 0.76 -12.84
C LEU A 148 -3.33 0.02 -12.74
N SER A 149 -3.97 0.02 -11.58
CA SER A 149 -5.30 -0.57 -11.41
C SER A 149 -6.37 0.16 -12.22
N GLY A 150 -6.31 1.49 -12.30
CA GLY A 150 -7.21 2.28 -13.13
C GLY A 150 -7.04 1.96 -14.61
N LEU A 151 -5.79 1.80 -15.07
CA LEU A 151 -5.48 1.40 -16.44
C LEU A 151 -5.98 -0.01 -16.75
N THR A 152 -5.76 -0.98 -15.85
CA THR A 152 -6.24 -2.36 -16.06
C THR A 152 -7.76 -2.43 -16.05
N PHE A 153 -8.44 -1.63 -15.21
CA PHE A 153 -9.91 -1.56 -15.21
C PHE A 153 -10.47 -0.94 -16.49
N GLY A 154 -9.88 0.16 -16.96
CA GLY A 154 -10.24 0.76 -18.25
C GLY A 154 -10.08 -0.26 -19.38
N ALA A 155 -8.91 -0.92 -19.44
CA ALA A 155 -8.66 -1.96 -20.43
C ALA A 155 -9.66 -3.14 -20.32
N ALA A 156 -10.06 -3.53 -19.12
CA ALA A 156 -11.09 -4.55 -18.92
C ALA A 156 -12.42 -4.14 -19.57
N VAL A 157 -12.87 -2.90 -19.33
CA VAL A 157 -14.10 -2.37 -19.93
C VAL A 157 -14.01 -2.29 -21.45
N TYR A 158 -12.86 -1.88 -21.99
CA TYR A 158 -12.65 -1.86 -23.44
C TYR A 158 -12.79 -3.25 -24.05
N PHE A 159 -12.11 -4.25 -23.48
CA PHE A 159 -12.18 -5.63 -23.98
C PHE A 159 -13.58 -6.24 -23.80
N LEU A 160 -14.32 -5.85 -22.76
CA LEU A 160 -15.72 -6.24 -22.58
C LEU A 160 -16.60 -5.70 -23.70
N GLN A 161 -16.45 -4.41 -24.04
CA GLN A 161 -17.21 -3.76 -25.11
C GLN A 161 -16.95 -4.37 -26.48
N VAL A 162 -15.68 -4.65 -26.78
CA VAL A 162 -15.29 -5.35 -28.03
C VAL A 162 -15.86 -6.76 -28.06
N GLY A 163 -15.83 -7.50 -26.94
CA GLY A 163 -16.42 -8.84 -26.85
C GLY A 163 -17.94 -8.86 -27.03
N LEU A 164 -18.63 -7.80 -26.62
CA LEU A 164 -20.09 -7.63 -26.74
C LEU A 164 -20.53 -6.98 -28.06
N HIS A 165 -19.62 -6.69 -28.99
CA HIS A 165 -19.91 -6.04 -30.28
C HIS A 165 -20.64 -4.68 -30.12
N TYR A 166 -20.15 -3.83 -29.23
CA TYR A 166 -20.72 -2.49 -29.04
C TYR A 166 -20.17 -1.50 -30.07
N ASP A 167 -20.99 -1.11 -31.05
CA ASP A 167 -20.57 -0.45 -32.30
C ASP A 167 -20.38 1.09 -32.24
N CYS A 168 -20.34 1.70 -31.06
CA CYS A 168 -20.05 3.14 -30.94
C CYS A 168 -18.58 3.39 -30.51
N PRO A 169 -17.66 3.75 -31.43
CA PRO A 169 -16.23 3.91 -31.12
C PRO A 169 -15.96 5.06 -30.14
N ILE A 170 -16.66 6.19 -30.27
CA ILE A 170 -16.52 7.35 -29.37
C ILE A 170 -17.02 6.99 -27.97
N CYS A 171 -18.14 6.28 -27.88
CA CYS A 171 -18.72 5.84 -26.62
C CYS A 171 -17.79 4.84 -25.90
N ASN A 172 -17.16 3.92 -26.64
CA ASN A 172 -16.23 2.93 -26.07
C ASN A 172 -15.05 3.61 -25.36
N TRP A 173 -14.40 4.57 -26.01
CA TRP A 173 -13.32 5.34 -25.41
C TRP A 173 -13.80 6.18 -24.22
N ALA A 174 -14.95 6.83 -24.33
CA ALA A 174 -15.52 7.61 -23.24
C ALA A 174 -15.77 6.76 -21.98
N TYR A 175 -16.40 5.59 -22.13
CA TYR A 175 -16.65 4.67 -21.03
C TYR A 175 -15.36 4.06 -20.47
N THR A 176 -14.41 3.70 -21.33
CA THR A 176 -13.11 3.14 -20.95
C THR A 176 -12.33 4.13 -20.07
N ILE A 177 -12.21 5.38 -20.53
CA ILE A 177 -11.49 6.44 -19.80
C ILE A 177 -12.22 6.80 -18.51
N ALA A 178 -13.55 6.96 -18.57
CA ALA A 178 -14.35 7.26 -17.38
C ALA A 178 -14.26 6.15 -16.33
N ALA A 179 -14.34 4.88 -16.74
CA ALA A 179 -14.19 3.73 -15.85
C ALA A 179 -12.81 3.70 -15.20
N GLY A 180 -11.73 3.86 -15.97
CA GLY A 180 -10.37 3.88 -15.44
C GLY A 180 -10.13 5.01 -14.45
N MET A 181 -10.60 6.23 -14.77
CA MET A 181 -10.52 7.37 -13.84
C MET A 181 -11.34 7.12 -12.57
N LEU A 182 -12.56 6.58 -12.70
CA LEU A 182 -13.40 6.26 -11.55
C LEU A 182 -12.72 5.25 -10.63
N ALA A 183 -12.16 4.17 -11.18
CA ALA A 183 -11.42 3.17 -10.39
C ALA A 183 -10.20 3.79 -9.69
N PHE A 184 -9.43 4.61 -10.38
CA PHE A 184 -8.28 5.31 -9.80
C PHE A 184 -8.67 6.21 -8.62
N PHE A 185 -9.63 7.12 -8.82
CA PHE A 185 -10.08 8.02 -7.76
C PHE A 185 -10.77 7.28 -6.61
N PHE A 186 -11.51 6.21 -6.92
CA PHE A 186 -12.14 5.35 -5.93
C PHE A 186 -11.10 4.68 -5.02
N GLN A 187 -10.02 4.15 -5.59
CA GLN A 187 -8.95 3.53 -4.81
C GLN A 187 -8.20 4.54 -3.94
N LEU A 188 -7.89 5.73 -4.46
CA LEU A 188 -7.30 6.80 -3.65
C LEU A 188 -8.24 7.26 -2.52
N TYR A 189 -9.54 7.31 -2.81
CA TYR A 189 -10.56 7.58 -1.79
C TYR A 189 -10.58 6.50 -0.71
N LEU A 190 -10.54 5.22 -1.09
CA LEU A 190 -10.45 4.11 -0.14
C LEU A 190 -9.18 4.21 0.73
N TYR A 191 -8.04 4.51 0.13
CA TYR A 191 -6.78 4.71 0.86
C TYR A 191 -6.89 5.84 1.89
N LYS A 192 -7.37 7.02 1.46
CA LYS A 192 -7.58 8.17 2.34
C LYS A 192 -8.57 7.84 3.46
N ARG A 193 -9.68 7.16 3.13
CA ARG A 193 -10.70 6.76 4.09
C ARG A 193 -10.12 5.83 5.16
N GLN A 194 -9.31 4.83 4.76
CA GLN A 194 -8.68 3.91 5.72
C GLN A 194 -7.72 4.62 6.67
N LEU A 195 -6.92 5.57 6.17
CA LEU A 195 -5.96 6.31 7.00
C LEU A 195 -6.60 7.44 7.82
N THR A 196 -7.79 7.90 7.46
CA THR A 196 -8.51 8.95 8.21
C THR A 196 -9.43 8.35 9.27
N ARG A 197 -9.84 7.08 9.11
CA ARG A 197 -10.71 6.41 10.08
C ARG A 197 -9.92 6.21 11.37
N LYS A 198 -10.18 7.06 12.36
CA LYS A 198 -9.66 6.90 13.72
C LYS A 198 -10.02 5.50 14.20
N ARG A 199 -9.01 4.64 14.39
CA ARG A 199 -9.15 3.51 15.30
C ARG A 199 -9.26 4.12 16.68
N GLN A 200 -10.48 4.08 17.24
CA GLN A 200 -10.70 4.26 18.67
C GLN A 200 -10.04 3.10 19.41
#